data_AF-A0A2W4QZ21-F1
#
_entry.id   AF-A0A2W4QZ21-F1
#
_cell.length_a   1.000
_cell.length_b   1.000
_cell.length_c   1.000
_cell.angle_alpha   90.00
_cell.angle_beta   90.00
_cell.angle_gamma   90.00
#
_symmetry.space_group_name_H-M   'P 1'
#
loop_
_entity.id
_entity.type
_entity.pdbx_description
1 polymer ?
#
loop_
_entity_poly.entity_id
_entity_poly.type
_entity_poly.pdbx_seq_one_letter_code
_entity_poly.pdbx_strand_id
1 'polypeptide(L)' 'MTWQHFFAFTGVLSALLLLTGLWRPWIVLWWLSHQNRKMVLQWYGTLLLASLLAFWAIGHLKS' A
#
# COMPACT_ATOMS: atom_id res chain seq x y z
N MET A 1 9.87 18.56 -1.72
CA MET A 1 9.24 17.24 -1.47
C MET A 1 10.35 16.24 -1.16
N THR A 2 10.50 15.76 0.08
CA THR A 2 11.53 14.73 0.37
C THR A 2 10.95 13.34 0.14
N TRP A 3 11.79 12.39 -0.28
CA TRP A 3 11.41 11.00 -0.57
C TRP A 3 10.64 10.31 0.57
N GLN A 4 10.92 10.66 1.83
CA GLN A 4 10.20 10.13 3.00
C GLN A 4 8.71 10.45 2.99
N HIS A 5 8.32 11.68 2.62
CA HIS A 5 6.91 12.06 2.57
C HIS A 5 6.16 11.32 1.46
N PHE A 6 6.85 11.05 0.34
CA PHE A 6 6.29 10.26 -0.75
C PHE A 6 5.97 8.83 -0.29
N PHE A 7 6.93 8.13 0.35
CA PHE A 7 6.69 6.77 0.84
C PHE A 7 5.66 6.72 1.98
N ALA A 8 5.64 7.73 2.85
CA ALA A 8 4.61 7.85 3.89
C ALA A 8 3.20 8.01 3.28
N PHE A 9 3.05 8.90 2.29
CA PHE A 9 1.79 9.08 1.57
C PHE A 9 1.34 7.79 0.87
N THR A 10 2.23 7.14 0.13
CA THR A 10 1.94 5.87 -0.55
C THR A 10 1.57 4.76 0.44
N GLY A 11 2.23 4.71 1.61
CA GLY A 11 1.89 3.80 2.70
C GLY A 11 0.47 4.03 3.23
N VAL A 12 0.13 5.28 3.57
CA VAL A 12 -1.21 5.64 4.05
C VAL A 12 -2.28 5.32 3.00
N LEU A 13 -2.03 5.67 1.73
CA LEU A 13 -2.95 5.37 0.65
C LEU A 13 -3.13 3.86 0.48
N SER A 14 -2.04 3.09 0.51
CA SER A 14 -2.09 1.62 0.42
C SER A 14 -2.87 1.00 1.59
N ALA A 15 -2.73 1.54 2.80
CA ALA A 15 -3.51 1.09 3.96
C ALA A 15 -5.02 1.37 3.78
N LEU A 16 -5.40 2.56 3.30
CA LEU A 16 -6.80 2.89 3.01
C LEU A 16 -7.38 1.98 1.91
N LEU A 17 -6.63 1.73 0.84
CA LEU A 17 -7.04 0.83 -0.24
C LEU A 17 -7.12 -0.64 0.22
N LEU A 18 -6.22 -1.08 1.09
CA LEU A 18 -6.28 -2.40 1.72
C LEU A 18 -7.55 -2.55 2.57
N LEU A 19 -7.85 -1.59 3.44
CA LEU A 19 -9.04 -1.63 4.30
C LEU A 19 -10.34 -1.61 3.48
N THR A 20 -10.42 -0.73 2.49
CA THR A 20 -11.59 -0.65 1.58
C THR A 20 -11.74 -1.93 0.75
N GLY A 21 -10.65 -2.51 0.25
CA GLY A 21 -10.69 -3.76 -0.50
C GLY A 21 -11.00 -5.00 0.32
N LEU A 22 -10.61 -5.02 1.60
CA LEU A 22 -10.99 -6.11 2.50
C LEU A 22 -12.52 -6.16 2.70
N TRP A 23 -13.17 -4.99 2.76
CA TRP A 23 -14.63 -4.92 2.75
C TRP A 23 -15.20 -5.29 1.37
N ARG A 24 -14.80 -4.55 0.33
CA ARG A 24 -15.34 -4.67 -1.03
C ARG A 24 -14.19 -4.74 -2.05
N PRO A 25 -13.71 -5.94 -2.40
CA PRO A 25 -12.53 -6.09 -3.24
C PRO A 25 -12.70 -5.52 -4.65
N TRP A 26 -13.92 -5.51 -5.19
CA TRP A 26 -14.22 -4.96 -6.52
C TRP A 26 -14.05 -3.44 -6.62
N ILE A 27 -14.09 -2.69 -5.51
CA ILE A 27 -13.91 -1.22 -5.53
C ILE A 27 -12.47 -0.88 -5.91
N VAL A 28 -11.52 -1.63 -5.37
CA VAL A 28 -10.09 -1.38 -5.57
C VAL A 28 -9.48 -2.23 -6.68
N LEU A 29 -9.98 -3.46 -6.87
CA LEU A 29 -9.53 -4.36 -7.92
C LEU A 29 -10.43 -4.33 -9.16
N TRP A 30 -11.12 -3.20 -9.42
CA TRP A 30 -12.06 -3.05 -10.55
C TRP A 30 -11.44 -3.37 -11.92
N TRP A 31 -10.13 -3.18 -12.06
CA TRP A 31 -9.34 -3.50 -13.25
C TRP A 31 -9.01 -4.98 -13.46
N LEU A 32 -9.22 -5.85 -12.47
CA LEU A 32 -8.90 -7.28 -12.54
C LEU A 32 -10.15 -8.09 -12.86
N SER A 33 -10.02 -9.09 -13.74
CA SER A 33 -11.11 -9.99 -14.11
C SER A 33 -11.59 -10.87 -12.95
N HIS A 34 -10.72 -11.17 -11.99
CA HIS A 34 -11.07 -11.91 -10.78
C HIS A 34 -10.62 -11.12 -9.55
N GLN A 35 -11.54 -10.97 -8.60
CA GLN A 35 -11.39 -10.06 -7.46
C GLN A 35 -11.69 -10.82 -6.18
N ASN A 36 -10.69 -10.98 -5.32
CA ASN A 36 -10.87 -11.60 -4.01
C ASN A 36 -10.07 -10.86 -2.94
N ARG A 37 -10.44 -11.07 -1.68
CA ARG A 37 -9.80 -10.40 -0.53
C ARG A 37 -8.32 -10.78 -0.40
N LYS A 38 -7.94 -12.00 -0.81
CA LYS A 38 -6.55 -12.45 -0.81
C LYS A 38 -5.70 -11.62 -1.77
N MET A 39 -6.23 -11.29 -2.95
CA MET A 39 -5.57 -10.44 -3.93
C MET A 39 -5.45 -9.01 -3.42
N VAL A 40 -6.45 -8.49 -2.70
CA VAL A 40 -6.32 -7.17 -2.04
C VAL A 40 -5.15 -7.16 -1.07
N LEU A 41 -5.05 -8.18 -0.22
CA LEU A 41 -3.92 -8.36 0.70
C LEU A 41 -2.59 -8.50 -0.05
N GLN A 42 -2.54 -9.26 -1.15
CA GLN A 42 -1.32 -9.41 -1.94
C GLN A 42 -0.88 -8.11 -2.60
N TRP A 43 -1.80 -7.37 -3.23
CA TRP A 43 -1.46 -6.13 -3.93
C TRP A 43 -1.19 -4.98 -2.96
N TYR A 44 -2.19 -4.61 -2.16
CA TYR A 44 -2.10 -3.44 -1.29
C TYR A 44 -1.31 -3.72 -0.01
N GLY A 45 -1.29 -4.95 0.48
CA GLY A 45 -0.46 -5.33 1.62
C GLY A 45 1.02 -5.36 1.26
N THR A 46 1.38 -5.86 0.08
CA THR A 46 2.78 -5.78 -0.40
C THR A 46 3.19 -4.33 -0.63
N LEU A 47 2.34 -3.49 -1.24
CA LEU A 47 2.61 -2.06 -1.41
C LEU A 47 2.79 -1.33 -0.08
N LEU A 48 1.93 -1.63 0.90
CA LEU A 48 2.03 -1.07 2.25
C LEU A 48 3.36 -1.45 2.91
N LEU A 49 3.70 -2.74 2.91
CA LEU A 49 4.96 -3.24 3.49
C LEU A 49 6.18 -2.64 2.78
N ALA A 50 6.20 -2.63 1.45
CA ALA A 50 7.29 -2.05 0.67
C ALA A 50 7.47 -0.56 0.96
N SER A 51 6.37 0.19 1.08
CA SER A 51 6.41 1.62 1.40
C SER A 51 6.93 1.88 2.82
N LEU A 52 6.52 1.07 3.80
CA LEU A 52 7.02 1.17 5.18
C LEU A 52 8.52 0.84 5.27
N LEU A 53 8.97 -0.21 4.59
CA LEU A 53 10.38 -0.58 4.53
C LEU A 53 11.22 0.51 3.88
N ALA A 54 10.76 1.09 2.76
CA ALA A 54 11.44 2.19 2.09
C ALA A 54 11.49 3.45 2.95
N PHE A 55 10.39 3.79 3.63
CA PHE A 55 10.34 4.91 4.57
C PHE A 55 11.38 4.74 5.69
N TRP A 56 11.42 3.56 6.31
CA TRP A 56 12.35 3.25 7.40
C TRP A 56 13.81 3.26 6.93
N ALA A 57 14.12 2.64 5.79
CA ALA A 57 15.46 2.61 5.22
C ALA A 57 15.99 4.02 4.92
N ILE A 58 15.16 4.89 4.35
CA ILE A 58 15.54 6.29 4.08
C ILE A 58 15.67 7.09 5.38
N GLY A 59 14.84 6.79 6.39
CA GLY A 59 15.00 7.30 7.75
C GLY A 59 16.38 7.02 8.32
N HIS A 60 16.84 5.77 8.24
CA HIS A 60 18.14 5.35 8.73
C HIS A 60 19.31 5.94 7.94
N LEU A 61 19.21 6.06 6.61
CA LEU A 61 20.26 6.66 5.78
C LEU A 61 20.49 8.15 6.04
N LYS A 62 19.52 8.83 6.65
CA LYS A 62 19.57 10.27 6.94
C LYS A 62 19.98 10.59 8.37
N SER A 63 20.09 9.56 9.23
CA SER A 63 20.57 9.63 10.61
C SER A 63 22.08 9.44 10.65
#